data_AF-A0AAW2HU52-F1
#
_entry.id   AF-A0AAW2HU52-F1
#
_cell.length_a   1.000
_cell.length_b   1.000
_cell.length_c   1.000
_cell.angle_alpha   90.00
_cell.angle_beta   90.00
_cell.angle_gamma   90.00
#
_symmetry.space_group_name_H-M   'P 1'
#
loop_
_entity.id
_entity.type
_entity.pdbx_description
1 polymer ?
#
loop_
_entity_poly.entity_id
_entity_poly.type
_entity_poly.pdbx_seq_one_letter_code
_entity_poly.pdbx_strand_id
1 'polypeptide(L)' 'MESDMNGVGTGRNRIKVTIGRGDLGAKYECRAHNDALEVPLVSWVEVDVNGE' A
#
# COMPACT_ATOMS: atom_id res chain seq x y z
N MET A 1 30.45 1.03 9.15
CA MET A 1 29.13 0.85 8.54
C MET A 1 28.77 2.18 7.93
N GLU A 2 28.93 2.29 6.62
CA GLU A 2 28.78 3.55 5.88
C GLU A 2 27.31 3.95 5.86
N SER A 3 27.02 5.13 6.41
CA SER A 3 25.67 5.69 6.53
C SER A 3 25.32 6.46 5.26
N ASP A 4 25.04 5.74 4.18
CA ASP A 4 24.40 6.32 3.00
C ASP A 4 22.89 6.43 3.23
N MET A 5 22.44 7.38 4.06
CA MET A 5 21.03 7.80 4.09
C MET A 5 20.94 9.28 4.46
N ASN A 6 20.42 10.10 3.55
CA ASN A 6 20.11 11.52 3.72
C ASN A 6 18.98 11.78 4.74
N GLY A 7 18.95 11.08 5.88
CA GLY A 7 17.86 11.13 6.86
C GLY A 7 16.54 10.47 6.41
N VAL A 8 16.56 9.71 5.31
CA VAL A 8 15.36 9.07 4.76
C VAL A 8 15.13 7.69 5.39
N GLY A 9 14.00 7.50 6.06
CA GLY A 9 13.55 6.19 6.55
C GLY A 9 12.63 5.50 5.53
N THR A 10 12.82 4.19 5.30
CA THR A 10 11.96 3.38 4.42
C THR A 10 11.28 2.27 5.21
N GLY A 11 9.96 2.12 5.05
CA GLY A 11 9.15 1.04 5.63
C GLY A 11 8.41 0.27 4.55
N ARG A 12 8.20 -1.04 4.76
CA ARG A 12 7.43 -1.89 3.85
C ARG A 12 6.40 -2.71 4.62
N ASN A 13 5.14 -2.64 4.19
CA ASN A 13 4.06 -3.50 4.68
C ASN A 13 3.58 -4.41 3.54
N ARG A 14 3.13 -5.63 3.86
CA ARG A 14 2.61 -6.60 2.91
C ARG A 14 1.38 -7.28 3.50
N ILE A 15 0.27 -7.23 2.78
CA ILE A 15 -0.92 -8.02 3.04
C ILE A 15 -1.07 -9.09 1.95
N LYS A 16 -1.67 -10.22 2.31
CA LYS A 16 -2.06 -11.28 1.37
C LYS A 16 -3.54 -11.55 1.57
N VAL A 17 -4.31 -11.42 0.50
CA VAL A 17 -5.76 -11.59 0.51
C VAL A 17 -6.17 -12.56 -0.60
N THR A 18 -7.24 -13.31 -0.36
CA THR A 18 -7.90 -14.12 -1.39
C THR A 18 -8.96 -13.25 -2.04
N ILE A 19 -8.94 -13.15 -3.37
CA ILE A 19 -9.86 -12.33 -4.17
C ILE A 19 -10.84 -13.27 -4.88
N GLY A 20 -12.12 -12.89 -4.94
CA GLY A 20 -13.16 -13.57 -5.71
C GLY A 20 -13.92 -12.61 -6.63
N ARG A 21 -14.85 -13.15 -7.44
CA ARG A 21 -15.66 -12.34 -8.39
C ARG A 21 -16.44 -11.20 -7.72
N GLY A 22 -16.82 -11.36 -6.45
CA GLY A 22 -17.51 -10.31 -5.68
C GLY A 22 -16.66 -9.08 -5.38
N ASP A 23 -15.34 -9.19 -5.53
CA ASP A 23 -14.38 -8.11 -5.33
C ASP A 23 -14.07 -7.34 -6.63
N LEU A 24 -14.78 -7.64 -7.74
CA LEU A 24 -14.59 -6.90 -9.00
C LEU A 24 -14.88 -5.40 -8.79
N GLY A 25 -13.90 -4.57 -9.13
CA GLY A 25 -13.96 -3.12 -8.91
C GLY A 25 -13.70 -2.71 -7.45
N ALA A 26 -13.37 -3.64 -6.55
CA ALA A 26 -12.97 -3.31 -5.20
C ALA A 26 -11.65 -2.53 -5.21
N LYS A 27 -11.52 -1.58 -4.28
CA LYS A 27 -10.33 -0.75 -4.13
C LYS A 27 -9.62 -1.09 -2.82
N TYR A 28 -8.41 -1.63 -2.92
CA TYR A 28 -7.55 -1.84 -1.75
C TYR A 28 -6.59 -0.67 -1.58
N GLU A 29 -6.63 -0.05 -0.41
CA GLU A 29 -5.89 1.16 -0.10
C GLU A 29 -4.86 0.91 1.01
N CYS A 30 -3.61 1.31 0.75
CA CYS A 30 -2.54 1.37 1.73
C CYS A 30 -2.41 2.81 2.21
N ARG A 31 -2.61 3.02 3.51
CA ARG A 31 -2.46 4.32 4.19
C ARG A 31 -1.26 4.27 5.13
N ALA A 32 -0.20 5.02 4.81
CA ALA A 32 0.95 5.17 5.68
C ALA A 32 0.84 6.47 6.48
N HIS A 33 0.86 6.35 7.81
CA HIS A 33 0.83 7.47 8.74
C HIS A 33 2.23 7.73 9.28
N ASN A 34 2.58 8.99 9.46
CA ASN A 34 3.81 9.44 10.08
C ASN A 34 3.57 10.79 10.75
N ASP A 35 4.12 11.01 11.94
CA ASP A 35 3.91 12.24 12.72
C ASP A 35 4.40 13.51 12.03
N ALA A 36 5.32 13.39 11.06
CA ALA A 36 5.80 14.50 10.25
C ALA A 36 4.86 14.89 9.10
N LEU A 37 3.78 14.14 8.86
CA LEU A 37 2.82 14.40 7.80
C LEU A 37 1.45 14.78 8.38
N GLU A 38 0.88 15.88 7.89
CA GLU A 38 -0.47 16.30 8.28
C GLU A 38 -1.57 15.36 7.76
N VAL A 39 -1.31 14.70 6.63
CA VAL A 39 -2.21 13.74 5.99
C VAL A 39 -1.43 12.47 5.60
N PRO A 40 -2.07 11.28 5.63
CA PRO A 40 -1.39 10.05 5.31
C PRO A 40 -0.97 9.98 3.84
N LEU A 41 0.13 9.27 3.56
CA LEU A 41 0.43 8.85 2.19
C LEU A 41 -0.53 7.73 1.81
N VAL A 42 -1.20 7.91 0.69
CA VAL A 42 -2.21 6.97 0.20
C VAL A 42 -1.80 6.42 -1.15
N SER A 43 -1.77 5.10 -1.25
CA SER A 43 -1.65 4.39 -2.53
C SER A 43 -2.70 3.29 -2.57
N TRP A 44 -3.21 2.99 -3.75
CA TRP A 44 -4.29 2.04 -3.91
C TRP A 44 -4.17 1.24 -5.19
N VAL A 45 -4.83 0.09 -5.20
CA VAL A 45 -5.03 -0.73 -6.39
C VAL A 45 -6.52 -1.04 -6.52
N GLU A 46 -7.01 -1.03 -7.75
CA GLU A 46 -8.34 -1.54 -8.08
C GLU A 46 -8.22 -2.97 -8.54
N VAL A 47 -9.16 -3.79 -8.12
CA VAL A 47 -9.19 -5.21 -8.44
C VAL A 47 -9.97 -5.41 -9.73
N ASP A 48 -9.29 -5.92 -10.74
CA ASP A 48 -9.92 -6.47 -11.93
C ASP A 48 -9.89 -8.01 -11.87
N VAL A 49 -11.07 -8.61 -11.78
CA VAL A 49 -11.23 -10.07 -11.70
C VAL A 49 -11.76 -10.58 -13.03
N ASN A 50 -10.86 -11.04 -13.89
CA ASN A 50 -11.22 -11.78 -15.08
C ASN A 50 -11.25 -13.27 -14.74
N GLY A 51 -12.43 -13.88 -14.80
CA GLY A 51 -12.59 -15.33 -14.64
C GLY A 51 -12.55 -16.02 -16.00
N GLU A 52 -11.99 -17.23 -16.05
CA GLU A 52 -12.41 -18.23 -17.04
C GLU A 52 -13.85 -18.70 -16.76
#